data_AF-B8G586-F1
#
_entry.id   AF-B8G586-F1
#
_cell.length_a   1.000
_cell.length_b   1.000
_cell.length_c   1.000
_cell.angle_alpha   90.00
_cell.angle_beta   90.00
_cell.angle_gamma   90.00
#
_symmetry.space_group_name_H-M   'P 1'
#
loop_
_entity.id
_entity.type
_entity.pdbx_description
1 polymer ?
#
loop_
_entity_poly.entity_id
_entity_poly.type
_entity_poly.pdbx_seq_one_letter_code
_entity_poly.pdbx_strand_id
1 'polypeptide(L)' 'MMQAIEFQATVKNGLIELPPQYAQLTGQVRVIVLVEPTMQTRGNVIDQLLAQPVRIPNVRPLSRAEIYAR' A
#
# COMPACT_ATOMS: atom_id res chain seq x y z
N MET A 1 -2.67 35.02 1.20
CA MET A 1 -3.42 33.83 1.67
C MET A 1 -2.64 32.59 1.28
N MET A 2 -2.55 31.58 2.15
CA MET A 2 -1.89 30.32 1.80
C MET A 2 -2.86 29.43 1.03
N GLN A 3 -2.42 28.88 -0.10
CA GLN A 3 -3.17 27.94 -0.92
C GLN A 3 -2.45 26.59 -0.93
N ALA A 4 -3.18 25.51 -0.64
CA ALA A 4 -2.68 24.15 -0.79
C ALA A 4 -3.09 23.60 -2.15
N ILE A 5 -2.15 22.97 -2.86
CA ILE A 5 -2.39 22.33 -4.15
C ILE A 5 -2.01 20.86 -3.98
N GLU A 6 -2.98 19.97 -4.22
CA GLU A 6 -2.77 18.53 -4.18
C GLU A 6 -2.68 17.99 -5.61
N PHE A 7 -1.66 17.18 -5.87
CA PHE A 7 -1.50 16.46 -7.13
C PHE A 7 -0.72 15.17 -6.91
N GLN A 8 -0.94 14.19 -7.78
CA GLN A 8 -0.18 12.96 -7.83
C GLN A 8 0.96 13.10 -8.84
N ALA A 9 2.17 12.70 -8.44
CA ALA A 9 3.33 12.70 -9.32
C ALA A 9 4.24 11.52 -8.99
N THR A 10 4.91 10.98 -10.01
CA THR A 10 5.95 9.97 -9.83
C THR A 10 7.27 10.64 -9.48
N VAL A 11 7.95 10.15 -8.44
CA VAL A 11 9.32 10.55 -8.15
C VAL A 11 10.26 9.90 -9.17
N LYS A 12 10.97 10.69 -9.97
CA LYS A 12 11.98 10.22 -10.92
C LYS A 12 13.35 10.70 -10.49
N ASN A 13 14.29 9.78 -10.26
CA ASN A 13 15.65 10.10 -9.80
C ASN A 13 15.70 11.01 -8.55
N GLY A 14 14.75 10.82 -7.63
CA GLY A 14 14.63 11.66 -6.43
C GLY A 14 13.99 13.03 -6.64
N LEU A 15 13.52 13.33 -7.85
CA LEU A 15 12.87 14.59 -8.21
C LEU A 15 11.36 14.39 -8.36
N ILE A 16 10.58 15.31 -7.78
CA ILE A 16 9.15 15.48 -8.07
C ILE A 16 9.05 16.62 -9.07
N GLU A 17 8.60 16.30 -10.29
CA GLU A 17 8.36 17.31 -11.32
C GLU A 17 7.02 18.00 -11.06
N LEU A 18 7.00 19.34 -11.08
CA LEU A 18 5.76 20.10 -11.02
C LEU A 18 4.98 19.91 -12.34
N PRO A 19 3.70 19.50 -12.28
CA PRO A 19 2.86 19.46 -13.46
C PRO A 19 2.77 20.83 -14.17
N PRO A 20 2.71 20.88 -15.52
CA PRO A 20 2.74 22.14 -16.28
C PRO A 20 1.66 23.15 -15.88
N GLN A 21 0.49 22.69 -15.43
CA GLN A 21 -0.60 23.54 -14.96
C GLN A 21 -0.26 24.38 -13.72
N TYR A 22 0.84 24.07 -13.03
CA TYR A 22 1.32 24.79 -11.86
C TYR A 22 2.64 25.55 -12.13
N ALA A 23 3.04 25.72 -13.40
CA ALA A 23 4.26 26.43 -13.78
C ALA A 23 4.30 27.90 -13.32
N GLN A 24 3.15 28.49 -12.99
CA GLN A 24 3.04 29.85 -12.45
C GLN A 24 3.46 29.98 -10.97
N LEU A 25 3.74 28.88 -10.27
CA LEU A 25 4.21 28.92 -8.89
C LEU A 25 5.60 29.57 -8.83
N THR A 26 5.71 30.64 -8.05
CA THR A 26 6.95 31.41 -7.87
C THR A 26 7.23 31.65 -6.39
N GLY A 27 8.50 31.84 -6.04
CA GLY A 27 8.93 32.08 -4.66
C GLY A 27 9.11 30.81 -3.83
N GLN A 28 9.18 30.98 -2.50
CA GLN A 28 9.37 29.87 -1.56
C GLN A 28 8.04 29.14 -1.32
N VAL A 29 8.05 27.81 -1.43
CA VAL A 29 6.88 26.96 -1.21
C VAL A 29 7.14 25.96 -0.09
N ARG A 30 6.08 25.60 0.64
CA ARG A 30 6.10 24.48 1.60
C ARG A 30 5.59 23.23 0.88
N VAL A 31 6.41 22.18 0.85
CA VAL A 31 6.06 20.90 0.22
C VAL A 31 5.70 19.87 1.29
N ILE A 32 4.59 19.15 1.10
CA ILE A 32 4.21 17.99 1.90
C ILE A 32 4.20 16.79 0.96
N VAL A 33 5.02 15.79 1.24
CA VAL A 33 5.10 14.56 0.45
C VAL A 33 4.41 13.45 1.22
N LEU A 34 3.32 12.93 0.66
CA LEU A 34 2.63 11.73 1.14
C LEU A 34 3.02 10.59 0.22
N VAL A 35 3.70 9.59 0.76
CA VAL A 35 4.06 8.38 0.01
C VAL A 35 2.98 7.34 0.22
N GLU A 36 2.36 6.89 -0.86
CA GLU A 36 1.60 5.66 -0.81
C GLU A 36 2.59 4.52 -0.57
N PRO A 37 2.31 3.59 0.36
CA PRO A 37 3.10 2.38 0.44
C PRO A 37 2.98 1.72 -0.93
N THR A 38 4.10 1.68 -1.68
CA THR A 38 4.19 0.72 -2.77
C THR A 38 3.80 -0.59 -2.12
N MET A 39 2.81 -1.28 -2.68
CA MET A 39 2.62 -2.66 -2.35
C MET A 39 3.89 -3.39 -2.80
N GLN A 40 4.95 -3.29 -1.99
CA GLN A 40 5.78 -4.43 -1.71
C GLN A 40 4.75 -5.51 -1.46
N THR A 41 4.68 -6.46 -2.38
CA THR A 41 3.99 -7.74 -2.27
C THR A 41 4.56 -8.48 -1.05
N ARG A 42 4.39 -7.89 0.14
CA ARG A 42 4.21 -8.63 1.36
C ARG A 42 2.93 -9.38 1.04
N GLY A 43 3.08 -10.67 0.71
CA GLY A 43 1.95 -11.54 0.38
C GLY A 43 0.80 -11.21 1.31
N ASN A 44 -0.41 -11.12 0.74
CA ASN A 44 -1.62 -10.79 1.48
C ASN A 44 -1.65 -11.67 2.75
N VAL A 45 -2.29 -11.21 3.82
CA VAL A 45 -2.50 -12.00 5.04
C VAL A 45 -2.99 -13.42 4.69
N ILE A 46 -3.81 -13.55 3.65
CA ILE A 46 -4.21 -14.85 3.09
C ILE A 46 -3.02 -15.70 2.62
N ASP A 47 -2.10 -15.14 1.83
CA ASP A 47 -0.91 -15.84 1.34
C ASP A 47 0.00 -16.27 2.50
N GLN A 48 0.14 -15.41 3.52
CA GLN A 48 0.93 -15.72 4.72
C GLN A 48 0.31 -16.89 5.51
N LEU A 49 -1.02 -16.90 5.67
CA LEU A 49 -1.74 -17.96 6.37
C LEU A 49 -1.75 -19.29 5.61
N LEU A 50 -1.75 -19.25 4.27
CA LEU A 50 -1.62 -20.45 3.44
C LEU A 50 -0.22 -21.07 3.56
N ALA A 51 0.83 -20.24 3.56
CA ALA A 51 2.21 -20.71 3.71
C ALA A 51 2.54 -21.17 5.15
N GLN A 52 2.04 -20.43 6.14
CA GLN A 52 2.25 -20.72 7.56
C GLN A 52 0.94 -20.59 8.35
N PRO A 53 0.14 -21.67 8.40
CA PRO A 53 -1.11 -21.67 9.15
C PRO A 53 -0.87 -21.41 10.65
N VAL A 54 -1.80 -20.68 11.28
CA VAL A 54 -1.79 -20.47 12.73
C VAL A 54 -2.01 -21.81 13.44
N ARG A 55 -1.06 -22.20 14.29
CA ARG A 55 -1.16 -23.42 15.11
C ARG A 55 -1.83 -23.08 16.44
N ILE A 56 -3.08 -23.48 16.60
CA ILE A 56 -3.82 -23.34 17.85
C ILE A 56 -3.83 -24.70 18.55
N PRO A 57 -3.47 -24.78 19.85
CA PRO A 57 -3.60 -26.01 20.61
C PRO A 57 -5.04 -26.56 20.53
N ASN A 58 -5.18 -27.88 20.35
CA ASN A 58 -6.46 -28.58 20.25
C ASN A 58 -7.33 -28.25 19.02
N VAL A 59 -6.82 -27.49 18.05
CA VAL A 59 -7.48 -27.31 16.75
C VAL A 59 -6.88 -28.30 15.75
N ARG A 60 -7.66 -29.31 15.39
CA ARG A 60 -7.35 -30.25 14.31
C ARG A 60 -8.19 -29.88 13.08
N PRO A 61 -7.57 -29.48 11.96
CA PRO A 61 -8.29 -29.30 10.71
C PRO A 61 -8.97 -30.60 10.29
N LEU A 62 -10.24 -30.52 9.89
CA LEU A 62 -10.94 -31.65 9.30
C LEU A 62 -10.31 -31.97 7.94
N SER A 63 -10.18 -33.25 7.64
CA SER A 63 -9.86 -33.71 6.30
C SER A 63 -11.00 -33.43 5.33
N ARG A 64 -10.68 -33.42 4.05
CA ARG A 64 -11.66 -33.25 2.96
C ARG A 64 -12.83 -34.24 3.09
N ALA A 65 -12.53 -35.51 3.40
CA ALA A 65 -13.53 -36.56 3.56
C ALA A 65 -14.48 -36.28 4.75
N GLU A 66 -13.94 -35.79 5.87
CA GLU A 66 -14.73 -35.43 7.06
C GLU A 66 -15.65 -34.21 6.82
N ILE A 67 -15.29 -33.31 5.90
CA ILE A 67 -16.14 -32.16 5.51
C ILE A 67 -17.33 -32.62 4.66
N TYR A 68 -17.11 -33.52 3.71
CA TYR A 68 -18.16 -34.00 2.80
C TYR A 68 -19.12 -35.03 3.42
N ALA A 69 -18.75 -35.62 4.55
CA ALA A 69 -19.60 -36.56 5.28
C ALA A 69 -20.61 -35.87 6.24
N ARG A 70 -20.71 -34.54 6.19
CA ARG A 70 -21.67 -33.74 6.97
C ARG A 70 -22.90 -33.35 6.15
#